data_AF-A0A0A1UII4-F1
#
_entry.id   AF-A0A0A1UII4-F1
#
_cell.length_a   1.000
_cell.length_b   1.000
_cell.length_c   1.000
_cell.angle_alpha   90.00
_cell.angle_beta   90.00
_cell.angle_gamma   90.00
#
_symmetry.space_group_name_H-M   'P 1'
#
loop_
_entity.id
_entity.type
_entity.pdbx_description
1 polymer ?
#
loop_
_entity_poly.entity_id
_entity_poly.type
_entity_poly.pdbx_seq_one_letter_code
_entity_poly.pdbx_strand_id
1 'polypeptide(L)'
;MDTGPIKIVFEFKVDRELTKELLRGLIHAILFHRAFGFVKPTSRDTLDVTLPAIDDIELSKQVDRKVDDFKKLLDDSPGLGTAGRKRGQMMVVFSEVRTKAGWFSSAEEEVPWEEWTIIVESHSKQTVSRTSTSQALAQALHKIIVHTSSTHGREIVPAIRTVTNTLSPFPYSIKGKVGSSEV
;
A
#
# COMPACT_ATOMS: atom_id res chain seq x y z
N MET A 1 26.50 -0.52 0.88
CA MET A 1 25.84 -0.65 -0.43
C MET A 1 24.38 -0.32 -0.18
N ASP A 2 23.82 0.69 -0.84
CA ASP A 2 22.38 0.96 -0.76
C ASP A 2 21.65 -0.20 -1.44
N THR A 3 21.39 -1.26 -0.66
CA THR A 3 20.36 -2.23 -1.00
C THR A 3 19.05 -1.45 -0.93
N GLY A 4 18.33 -1.32 -2.04
CA GLY A 4 17.06 -0.59 -2.09
C GLY A 4 16.03 -1.07 -1.04
N PRO A 5 14.84 -0.47 -0.99
CA PRO A 5 13.87 -0.78 0.07
C PRO A 5 13.52 -2.26 0.09
N ILE A 6 13.21 -2.79 1.28
CA ILE A 6 12.64 -4.13 1.41
C ILE A 6 11.30 -4.16 0.67
N LYS A 7 11.11 -5.12 -0.23
CA LYS A 7 9.91 -5.22 -1.06
C LYS A 7 9.01 -6.35 -0.62
N ILE A 8 7.74 -6.03 -0.34
CA ILE A 8 6.69 -7.00 -0.07
C ILE A 8 5.67 -6.91 -1.21
N VAL A 9 5.43 -8.04 -1.89
CA VAL A 9 4.50 -8.09 -3.03
C VAL A 9 3.28 -8.95 -2.69
N PHE A 10 2.12 -8.46 -3.09
CA PHE A 10 0.85 -9.17 -3.15
C PHE A 10 0.34 -9.16 -4.58
N GLU A 11 -0.25 -10.27 -5.03
CA GLU A 11 -0.85 -10.36 -6.36
C GLU A 11 -2.30 -10.80 -6.22
N PHE A 12 -3.20 -10.06 -6.87
CA PHE A 12 -4.64 -10.31 -6.82
C PHE A 12 -5.21 -10.44 -8.22
N LYS A 13 -6.01 -11.50 -8.42
CA LYS A 13 -7.05 -11.51 -9.44
C LYS A 13 -8.33 -11.05 -8.79
N VAL A 14 -9.02 -10.10 -9.42
CA VAL A 14 -10.20 -9.48 -8.82
C VAL A 14 -11.21 -9.08 -9.89
N ASP A 15 -12.48 -9.14 -9.54
CA ASP A 15 -13.56 -8.54 -10.32
C ASP A 15 -13.35 -7.02 -10.41
N ARG A 16 -13.50 -6.43 -11.60
CA ARG A 16 -13.32 -5.00 -11.84
C ARG A 16 -14.08 -4.11 -10.86
N GLU A 17 -15.26 -4.52 -10.41
CA GLU A 17 -16.07 -3.74 -9.47
C GLU A 17 -15.54 -3.80 -8.03
N LEU A 18 -14.82 -4.88 -7.68
CA LEU A 18 -14.27 -5.12 -6.35
C LEU A 18 -12.86 -4.56 -6.16
N THR A 19 -12.19 -4.14 -7.24
CA THR A 19 -10.82 -3.61 -7.21
C THR A 19 -10.63 -2.48 -6.20
N LYS A 20 -11.58 -1.53 -6.12
CA LYS A 20 -11.45 -0.39 -5.20
C LYS A 20 -11.60 -0.80 -3.74
N GLU A 21 -12.58 -1.66 -3.46
CA GLU A 21 -12.81 -2.20 -2.11
C GLU A 21 -11.55 -2.91 -1.62
N LEU A 22 -11.02 -3.84 -2.42
CA LEU A 22 -9.78 -4.57 -2.16
C LEU A 22 -8.59 -3.65 -1.83
N LEU A 23 -8.32 -2.68 -2.71
CA LEU A 23 -7.16 -1.79 -2.58
C LEU A 23 -7.25 -0.90 -1.35
N ARG A 24 -8.42 -0.29 -1.10
CA ARG A 24 -8.63 0.58 0.07
C ARG A 24 -8.41 -0.20 1.37
N GLY A 25 -9.02 -1.38 1.48
CA GLY A 25 -8.89 -2.22 2.67
C GLY A 25 -7.43 -2.62 2.93
N LEU A 26 -6.73 -3.13 1.91
CA LEU A 26 -5.35 -3.59 2.08
C LEU A 26 -4.36 -2.45 2.36
N ILE A 27 -4.52 -1.29 1.72
CA ILE A 27 -3.68 -0.11 1.99
C ILE A 27 -3.90 0.39 3.42
N HIS A 28 -5.15 0.45 3.89
CA HIS A 28 -5.43 0.80 5.29
C HIS A 28 -4.79 -0.18 6.28
N ALA A 29 -4.81 -1.49 6.00
CA ALA A 29 -4.16 -2.48 6.84
C ALA A 29 -2.63 -2.30 6.86
N ILE A 30 -1.98 -2.07 5.71
CA ILE A 30 -0.54 -1.78 5.64
C ILE A 30 -0.19 -0.56 6.50
N LEU A 31 -0.93 0.54 6.31
CA LEU A 31 -0.71 1.78 7.04
C LEU A 31 -0.94 1.59 8.55
N PHE A 32 -1.95 0.83 8.97
CA PHE A 32 -2.19 0.55 10.38
C PHE A 32 -0.99 -0.11 11.06
N HIS A 33 -0.32 -1.05 10.39
CA HIS A 33 0.84 -1.75 10.93
C HIS A 33 2.17 -0.97 10.84
N ARG A 34 2.18 0.20 10.19
CA ARG A 34 3.39 0.99 9.91
C ARG A 34 3.28 2.48 10.21
N ALA A 35 2.11 2.97 10.60
CA ALA A 35 1.93 4.30 11.15
C ALA A 35 2.39 4.29 12.61
N PHE A 36 3.68 4.54 12.85
CA PHE A 36 4.30 4.48 14.19
C PHE A 36 3.98 5.70 15.08
N GLY A 37 2.95 6.48 14.74
CA GLY A 37 2.44 7.59 15.55
C GLY A 37 1.31 7.16 16.50
N PHE A 38 0.68 8.15 17.13
CA PHE A 38 -0.53 7.92 17.94
C PHE A 38 -1.73 7.72 17.01
N VAL A 39 -2.08 6.47 16.77
CA VAL A 39 -3.22 6.09 15.93
C VAL A 39 -4.44 5.72 16.78
N LYS A 40 -5.62 6.15 16.35
CA LYS A 40 -6.88 5.65 16.89
C LYS A 40 -7.31 4.41 16.07
N PRO A 41 -7.33 3.21 16.66
CA PRO A 41 -7.66 2.00 15.92
C PRO A 41 -9.16 1.94 15.58
N THR A 42 -9.45 1.38 14.40
CA THR A 42 -10.80 0.99 13.97
C THR A 42 -10.71 -0.23 13.05
N SER A 43 -11.83 -0.72 12.53
CA SER A 43 -11.90 -1.85 11.60
C SER A 43 -12.76 -1.53 10.39
N ARG A 44 -12.47 -2.18 9.26
CA ARG A 44 -13.24 -2.06 8.01
C ARG A 44 -13.49 -3.45 7.43
N ASP A 45 -14.73 -3.73 7.07
CA ASP A 45 -15.06 -4.95 6.34
C ASP A 45 -14.74 -4.75 4.85
N THR A 46 -13.91 -5.65 4.31
CA THR A 46 -13.43 -5.62 2.93
C THR A 46 -13.50 -7.04 2.38
N LEU A 47 -14.35 -7.26 1.37
CA LEU A 47 -14.53 -8.58 0.74
C LEU A 47 -14.71 -9.70 1.77
N ASP A 48 -15.56 -9.46 2.77
CA ASP A 48 -15.91 -10.43 3.82
C ASP A 48 -14.74 -10.74 4.80
N VAL A 49 -13.69 -9.91 4.77
CA VAL A 49 -12.57 -9.92 5.73
C VAL A 49 -12.57 -8.60 6.51
N THR A 50 -12.58 -8.68 7.85
CA THR A 50 -12.43 -7.51 8.71
C THR A 50 -10.95 -7.14 8.84
N LEU A 51 -10.57 -5.98 8.30
CA LEU A 51 -9.20 -5.47 8.30
C LEU A 51 -9.03 -4.35 9.33
N PRO A 52 -7.86 -4.25 10.00
CA PRO A 52 -7.58 -3.11 10.86
C PRO A 52 -7.35 -1.84 10.04
N ALA A 53 -7.73 -0.70 10.60
CA ALA A 53 -7.55 0.61 9.98
C ALA A 53 -7.31 1.68 11.05
N ILE A 54 -6.92 2.86 10.59
CA ILE A 54 -6.75 4.06 11.42
C ILE A 54 -7.98 4.94 11.24
N ASP A 55 -8.59 5.37 12.34
CA ASP A 55 -9.68 6.34 12.38
C ASP A 55 -9.13 7.75 12.17
N ASP A 56 -8.77 8.06 10.91
CA ASP A 56 -8.30 9.37 10.48
C ASP A 56 -8.92 9.74 9.12
N ILE A 57 -9.65 10.87 9.13
CA ILE A 57 -10.43 11.30 7.96
C ILE A 57 -9.55 11.77 6.79
N GLU A 58 -8.40 12.37 7.07
CA GLU A 58 -7.53 12.89 6.01
C GLU A 58 -6.76 11.75 5.35
N LEU A 59 -6.30 10.79 6.14
CA LEU A 59 -5.75 9.53 5.63
C LEU A 59 -6.77 8.79 4.75
N SER A 60 -8.00 8.61 5.22
CA SER A 60 -9.03 7.95 4.41
C SER A 60 -9.29 8.68 3.10
N LYS A 61 -9.38 10.02 3.10
CA LYS A 61 -9.52 10.81 1.87
C LYS A 61 -8.33 10.65 0.94
N GLN A 62 -7.11 10.62 1.47
CA GLN A 62 -5.89 10.43 0.66
C GLN A 62 -5.90 9.04 -0.01
N VAL A 63 -6.21 7.99 0.73
CA VAL A 63 -6.32 6.61 0.21
C VAL A 63 -7.42 6.54 -0.84
N ASP A 64 -8.61 7.08 -0.57
CA ASP A 64 -9.74 7.05 -1.50
C ASP A 64 -9.40 7.76 -2.82
N ARG A 65 -8.82 8.97 -2.77
CA ARG A 65 -8.37 9.71 -3.96
C ARG A 65 -7.38 8.91 -4.79
N LYS A 66 -6.33 8.38 -4.17
CA LYS A 66 -5.29 7.62 -4.87
C LYS A 66 -5.82 6.33 -5.49
N VAL A 67 -6.73 5.64 -4.80
CA VAL A 67 -7.36 4.43 -5.35
C VAL A 67 -8.32 4.78 -6.49
N ASP A 68 -9.07 5.88 -6.40
CA ASP A 68 -9.97 6.32 -7.47
C ASP A 68 -9.20 6.76 -8.72
N ASP A 69 -8.11 7.52 -8.56
CA ASP A 69 -7.22 7.92 -9.66
C ASP A 69 -6.58 6.69 -10.32
N PHE A 70 -6.08 5.75 -9.52
CA PHE A 70 -5.54 4.49 -10.03
C PHE A 70 -6.59 3.67 -10.76
N LYS A 71 -7.81 3.56 -10.21
CA LYS A 71 -8.89 2.79 -10.84
C LYS A 71 -9.29 3.39 -12.18
N LYS A 72 -9.36 4.72 -12.27
CA LYS A 72 -9.61 5.43 -13.53
C LYS A 72 -8.50 5.13 -14.54
N LEU A 73 -7.24 5.28 -14.15
CA LEU A 73 -6.10 4.97 -15.01
C LEU A 73 -6.10 3.50 -15.49
N LEU A 74 -6.41 2.56 -14.60
CA LEU A 74 -6.54 1.14 -14.93
C LEU A 74 -7.69 0.90 -15.90
N ASP A 75 -8.83 1.56 -15.68
CA ASP A 75 -10.01 1.44 -16.54
C ASP A 75 -9.83 2.07 -17.91
N ASP A 76 -8.95 3.05 -18.07
CA ASP A 76 -8.62 3.68 -19.34
C ASP A 76 -7.52 2.91 -20.10
N SER A 77 -6.80 2.00 -19.43
CA SER A 77 -5.70 1.25 -20.06
C SER A 77 -6.19 0.24 -21.11
N PRO A 78 -5.37 -0.07 -22.13
CA PRO A 78 -5.65 -1.16 -23.05
C PRO A 78 -5.86 -2.49 -22.31
N GLY A 79 -6.80 -3.30 -22.78
CA GLY A 79 -7.00 -4.65 -22.28
C GLY A 79 -5.88 -5.59 -22.74
N LEU A 80 -5.56 -6.58 -21.91
CA LEU A 80 -4.60 -7.65 -22.17
C LEU A 80 -5.34 -8.90 -22.66
N GLY A 81 -4.88 -9.43 -23.79
CA GLY A 81 -5.41 -10.63 -24.42
C GLY A 81 -6.86 -10.47 -24.91
N THR A 82 -7.45 -11.59 -25.34
CA THR A 82 -8.83 -11.63 -25.87
C THR A 82 -9.90 -11.42 -24.81
N ALA A 83 -9.55 -11.59 -23.53
CA ALA A 83 -10.46 -11.45 -22.39
C ALA A 83 -10.53 -10.02 -21.84
N GLY A 84 -9.82 -9.05 -22.41
CA GLY A 84 -9.90 -7.63 -22.02
C GLY A 84 -9.46 -7.35 -20.57
N ARG A 85 -8.55 -8.16 -20.03
CA ARG A 85 -8.08 -8.05 -18.63
C ARG A 85 -7.22 -6.81 -18.46
N LYS A 86 -7.20 -6.20 -17.29
CA LYS A 86 -6.39 -5.00 -17.05
C LYS A 86 -5.44 -5.25 -15.89
N ARG A 87 -4.19 -4.84 -16.03
CA ARG A 87 -3.16 -5.07 -15.00
C ARG A 87 -2.50 -3.77 -14.60
N GLY A 88 -2.37 -3.55 -13.30
CA GLY A 88 -1.67 -2.42 -12.71
C GLY A 88 -1.15 -2.77 -11.33
N GLN A 89 -0.46 -1.84 -10.69
CA GLN A 89 0.01 -2.00 -9.32
C GLN A 89 -0.14 -0.71 -8.53
N MET A 90 -0.48 -0.83 -7.25
CA MET A 90 -0.35 0.24 -6.28
C MET A 90 0.78 -0.07 -5.31
N MET A 91 1.47 0.96 -4.83
CA MET A 91 2.61 0.84 -3.94
C MET A 91 2.42 1.77 -2.74
N VAL A 92 2.64 1.25 -1.53
CA VAL A 92 2.82 2.05 -0.32
C VAL A 92 4.31 2.02 0.02
N VAL A 93 4.96 3.18 -0.01
CA VAL A 93 6.41 3.30 0.23
C VAL A 93 6.63 4.09 1.50
N PHE A 94 7.38 3.52 2.44
CA PHE A 94 7.86 4.20 3.64
C PHE A 94 9.30 4.64 3.46
N SER A 95 9.58 5.89 3.84
CA SER A 95 10.88 6.52 3.72
C SER A 95 11.37 7.02 5.08
N GLU A 96 12.68 7.19 5.22
CA GLU A 96 13.27 7.99 6.29
C GLU A 96 13.83 9.29 5.71
N VAL A 97 13.76 10.37 6.48
CA VAL A 97 14.44 11.62 6.12
C VAL A 97 15.89 11.52 6.61
N ARG A 98 16.83 11.49 5.66
CA ARG A 98 18.26 11.53 5.96
C ARG A 98 18.80 12.92 5.66
N THR A 99 19.47 13.52 6.64
CA THR A 99 20.24 14.74 6.42
C THR A 99 21.64 14.36 5.94
N LYS A 100 21.98 14.68 4.69
CA LYS A 100 23.38 14.65 4.23
C LYS A 100 24.04 15.96 4.63
N ALA A 101 24.93 15.90 5.63
CA ALA A 101 25.76 17.02 6.01
C ALA A 101 26.91 17.18 4.99
N GLY A 102 26.85 18.23 4.18
CA GLY A 102 27.97 18.72 3.39
C GLY A 102 28.72 19.83 4.15
N TRP A 103 29.98 20.09 3.76
CA TRP A 103 30.83 21.12 4.37
C TRP A 103 30.23 22.55 4.30
N PHE A 104 29.26 22.79 3.41
CA PHE A 104 28.62 24.11 3.22
C PHE A 104 27.09 24.10 3.20
N SER A 105 26.45 22.95 3.25
CA SER A 105 24.99 22.85 3.33
C SER A 105 24.54 21.47 3.81
N SER A 106 23.41 21.44 4.51
CA SER A 106 22.65 20.22 4.78
C SER A 106 21.53 20.09 3.77
N ALA A 107 21.46 18.94 3.08
CA ALA A 107 20.30 18.59 2.24
C ALA A 107 19.53 17.44 2.91
N GLU A 108 18.21 17.59 3.02
CA GLU A 108 17.32 16.51 3.43
C GLU A 108 16.95 15.66 2.20
N GLU A 109 17.05 14.34 2.35
CA GLU A 109 16.74 13.35 1.32
C GLU A 109 15.79 12.32 1.92
N GLU A 110 14.66 12.05 1.25
CA GLU A 110 13.81 10.91 1.60
C GLU A 110 14.38 9.63 0.99
N VAL A 111 14.76 8.68 1.85
CA VAL A 111 15.29 7.38 1.42
C VAL A 111 14.29 6.28 1.74
N PRO A 112 13.73 5.59 0.73
CA PRO A 112 12.83 4.46 0.94
C PRO A 112 13.50 3.32 1.68
N TRP A 113 12.83 2.77 2.69
CA TRP A 113 13.31 1.59 3.43
C TRP A 113 12.37 0.38 3.32
N GLU A 114 11.08 0.59 3.03
CA GLU A 114 10.11 -0.49 2.81
C GLU A 114 9.08 -0.11 1.74
N GLU A 115 8.77 -1.04 0.84
CA GLU A 115 7.82 -0.89 -0.26
C GLU A 115 6.84 -2.08 -0.28
N TRP A 116 5.56 -1.76 -0.14
CA TRP A 116 4.46 -2.72 -0.22
C TRP A 116 3.76 -2.58 -1.57
N THR A 117 3.95 -3.54 -2.47
CA THR A 117 3.37 -3.55 -3.81
C THR A 117 2.16 -4.46 -3.89
N ILE A 118 1.04 -3.92 -4.35
CA ILE A 118 -0.22 -4.62 -4.59
C ILE A 118 -0.44 -4.66 -6.10
N ILE A 119 -0.17 -5.80 -6.72
CA ILE A 119 -0.42 -6.05 -8.13
C ILE A 119 -1.86 -6.53 -8.30
N VAL A 120 -2.58 -5.92 -9.23
CA VAL A 120 -3.98 -6.24 -9.53
C VAL A 120 -4.10 -6.64 -10.99
N GLU A 121 -4.63 -7.83 -11.24
CA GLU A 121 -5.22 -8.26 -12.52
C GLU A 121 -6.75 -8.16 -12.38
N SER A 122 -7.32 -7.12 -12.97
CA SER A 122 -8.75 -6.85 -13.01
C SER A 122 -9.39 -7.62 -14.17
N HIS A 123 -10.43 -8.39 -13.86
CA HIS A 123 -11.22 -9.15 -14.81
C HIS A 123 -12.64 -8.59 -14.97
N SER A 124 -13.29 -8.90 -16.09
CA SER A 124 -14.73 -8.66 -16.24
C SER A 124 -15.53 -9.46 -15.23
N LYS A 125 -16.73 -8.95 -14.93
CA LYS A 125 -17.68 -9.56 -13.99
C LYS A 125 -17.88 -11.04 -14.29
N GLN A 126 -17.97 -11.87 -13.25
CA GLN A 126 -18.17 -13.34 -13.30
C GLN A 126 -16.91 -14.19 -13.58
N THR A 127 -15.76 -13.59 -13.89
CA THR A 127 -14.52 -14.36 -14.14
C THR A 127 -13.80 -14.77 -12.85
N VAL A 128 -13.93 -13.97 -11.79
CA VAL A 128 -13.25 -14.17 -10.51
C VAL A 128 -14.27 -14.22 -9.39
N SER A 129 -14.20 -15.27 -8.55
CA SER A 129 -15.09 -15.43 -7.41
C SER A 129 -14.69 -14.49 -6.27
N ARG A 130 -15.66 -13.75 -5.71
CA ARG A 130 -15.47 -12.93 -4.50
C ARG A 130 -14.81 -13.71 -3.37
N THR A 131 -15.23 -14.96 -3.15
CA THR A 131 -14.65 -15.84 -2.12
C THR A 131 -13.16 -16.10 -2.35
N SER A 132 -12.73 -16.29 -3.60
CA SER A 132 -11.31 -16.50 -3.90
C SER A 132 -10.48 -15.25 -3.62
N THR A 133 -11.01 -14.06 -3.95
CA THR A 133 -10.36 -12.79 -3.64
C THR A 133 -10.35 -12.51 -2.13
N SER A 134 -11.43 -12.83 -1.42
CA SER A 134 -11.54 -12.76 0.04
C SER A 134 -10.47 -13.62 0.73
N GLN A 135 -10.31 -14.88 0.30
CA GLN A 135 -9.29 -15.77 0.83
C GLN A 135 -7.87 -15.24 0.57
N ALA A 136 -7.60 -14.72 -0.64
CA ALA A 136 -6.32 -14.08 -0.95
C ALA A 136 -6.08 -12.83 -0.08
N LEU A 137 -7.13 -12.05 0.21
CA LEU A 137 -7.05 -10.87 1.07
C LEU A 137 -6.74 -11.26 2.52
N ALA A 138 -7.37 -12.31 3.05
CA ALA A 138 -7.07 -12.85 4.37
C ALA A 138 -5.62 -13.33 4.47
N GLN A 139 -5.10 -13.99 3.42
CA GLN A 139 -3.69 -14.39 3.34
C GLN A 139 -2.75 -13.19 3.29
N ALA A 140 -3.12 -12.12 2.58
CA ALA A 140 -2.34 -10.89 2.53
C ALA A 140 -2.29 -10.20 3.91
N LEU A 141 -3.42 -10.11 4.62
CA LEU A 141 -3.45 -9.61 6.00
C LEU A 141 -2.55 -10.46 6.92
N HIS A 142 -2.65 -11.78 6.85
CA HIS A 142 -1.79 -12.66 7.63
C HIS A 142 -0.31 -12.42 7.34
N LYS A 143 0.06 -12.25 6.07
CA LYS A 143 1.44 -11.92 5.66
C LYS A 143 1.89 -10.55 6.18
N ILE A 144 1.02 -9.53 6.21
CA ILE A 144 1.33 -8.24 6.85
C ILE A 144 1.65 -8.45 8.33
N ILE A 145 0.79 -9.17 9.05
CA ILE A 145 0.95 -9.42 10.50
C ILE A 145 2.25 -10.19 10.77
N VAL A 146 2.49 -11.29 10.05
CA VAL A 146 3.71 -12.11 10.22
C VAL A 146 4.95 -11.30 9.92
N HIS A 147 4.98 -10.55 8.81
CA HIS A 147 6.12 -9.70 8.47
C HIS A 147 6.37 -8.64 9.54
N THR A 148 5.35 -7.85 9.85
CA THR A 148 5.48 -6.70 10.76
C THR A 148 5.81 -7.08 12.20
N SER A 149 5.42 -8.28 12.65
CA SER A 149 5.72 -8.81 13.99
C SER A 149 7.02 -9.64 14.07
N SER A 150 7.57 -10.07 12.92
CA SER A 150 8.82 -10.85 12.89
C SER A 150 10.02 -10.05 13.42
N THR A 151 11.08 -10.75 13.83
CA THR A 151 12.35 -10.10 14.21
C THR A 151 12.89 -9.22 13.08
N HIS A 152 12.99 -9.79 11.87
CA HIS A 152 13.48 -9.05 10.71
C HIS A 152 12.60 -7.83 10.39
N GLY A 153 11.28 -7.99 10.32
CA GLY A 153 10.37 -6.89 9.98
C GLY A 153 10.29 -5.78 11.03
N ARG A 154 10.78 -6.02 12.26
CA ARG A 154 10.99 -4.99 13.28
C ARG A 154 12.37 -4.34 13.18
N GLU A 155 13.42 -5.12 12.87
CA GLU A 155 14.80 -4.63 12.75
C GLU A 155 15.01 -3.69 11.55
N ILE A 156 14.22 -3.84 10.48
CA ILE A 156 14.31 -2.96 9.30
C ILE A 156 13.71 -1.57 9.53
N VAL A 157 12.95 -1.37 10.60
CA VAL A 157 12.34 -0.06 10.92
C VAL A 157 13.46 0.89 11.34
N PRO A 158 13.65 2.04 10.67
CA PRO A 158 14.71 2.98 11.04
C PRO A 158 14.51 3.52 12.46
N ALA A 159 15.59 4.06 13.04
CA ALA A 159 15.48 4.73 14.33
C ALA A 159 14.61 5.99 14.22
N ILE A 160 13.61 6.14 15.11
CA ILE A 160 12.80 7.36 15.20
C ILE A 160 13.66 8.46 15.80
N ARG A 161 14.07 9.44 14.98
CA ARG A 161 14.93 10.56 15.39
C ARG A 161 14.15 11.80 15.83
N THR A 162 12.92 11.93 15.34
CA THR A 162 12.06 13.09 15.59
C THR A 162 10.71 12.59 16.08
N VAL A 163 10.26 13.10 17.22
CA VAL A 163 8.90 12.87 17.69
C VAL A 163 7.99 13.86 16.99
N THR A 164 7.03 13.36 16.22
CA THR A 164 6.04 14.18 15.51
C THR A 164 4.65 13.91 16.07
N ASN A 165 3.78 14.92 16.07
CA ASN A 165 2.34 14.74 16.38
C ASN A 165 1.55 14.25 15.15
N THR A 166 2.21 13.56 14.23
CA THR A 166 1.62 13.04 12.99
C THR A 166 1.33 11.55 13.11
N LEU A 167 0.54 11.00 12.17
CA LEU A 167 0.21 9.57 12.13
C LEU A 167 1.44 8.66 12.02
N SER A 168 2.53 9.16 11.44
CA SER A 168 3.77 8.41 11.29
C SER A 168 4.97 9.36 11.43
N PRO A 169 6.02 8.97 12.16
CA PRO A 169 7.31 9.67 12.17
C PRO A 169 8.11 9.44 10.88
N PHE A 170 7.70 8.47 10.05
CA PHE A 170 8.28 8.20 8.73
C PHE A 170 7.34 8.70 7.62
N PRO A 171 7.83 9.51 6.66
CA PRO A 171 7.08 9.83 5.46
C PRO A 171 6.62 8.57 4.74
N TYR A 172 5.43 8.62 4.17
CA TYR A 172 4.95 7.58 3.27
C TYR A 172 4.31 8.17 2.01
N SER A 173 4.34 7.41 0.94
CA SER A 173 3.66 7.76 -0.31
C SER A 173 2.82 6.59 -0.82
N ILE A 174 1.67 6.92 -1.43
CA ILE A 174 0.81 5.98 -2.14
C ILE A 174 0.89 6.32 -3.62
N LYS A 175 1.33 5.35 -4.42
CA LYS A 175 1.58 5.51 -5.87
C LYS A 175 0.82 4.44 -6.63
N GLY A 176 0.22 4.80 -7.76
CA GLY A 176 -0.39 3.85 -8.70
C GLY A 176 0.40 3.82 -10.01
N LYS A 177 0.48 2.64 -10.64
CA LYS A 177 1.15 2.46 -11.95
C LYS A 177 0.38 1.51 -12.84
N VAL A 178 0.17 1.93 -14.09
CA VAL A 178 -0.44 1.11 -15.15
C VAL A 178 0.38 1.30 -16.42
N GLY A 179 1.11 0.26 -16.85
CA GLY A 179 2.08 0.39 -17.94
C GLY A 179 3.15 1.43 -17.60
N SER A 180 3.25 2.48 -18.42
CA SER A 180 4.17 3.62 -18.25
C SER A 180 3.56 4.81 -17.51
N SER A 181 2.26 4.80 -17.21
CA SER A 181 1.57 5.90 -16.54
C SER A 181 1.53 5.70 -15.03
N GLU A 182 1.64 6.80 -14.27
CA GLU A 182 1.69 6.82 -12.81
C GLU A 182 0.72 7.86 -12.22
N VAL A 183 0.21 7.59 -11.01
CA VAL A 183 -0.68 8.47 -10.23
C VAL A 183 -0.30 8.53 -8.75
#